data_AF-A0A9X4QSN4-F1
#
_entry.id   AF-A0A9X4QSN4-F1
#
_cell.length_a   1.000
_cell.length_b   1.000
_cell.length_c   1.000
_cell.angle_alpha   90.00
_cell.angle_beta   90.00
_cell.angle_gamma   90.00
#
_symmetry.space_group_name_H-M   'P 1'
#
loop_
_entity.id
_entity.type
_entity.pdbx_description
1 polymer ?
#
loop_
_entity_poly.entity_id
_entity_poly.type
_entity_poly.pdbx_seq_one_letter_code
_entity_poly.pdbx_strand_id
1 'polypeptide(L)'
;MHAYRQSKRAIAALCAVLLLISLLPVRTAGAEAAVTHVLSAALKGDASDWAYVEQPVTGITTNTDYSFGVWIKGSGIVTIKASANGTTLAYKRAAASTDWTYESVSFNSGAKSGTVTFSIVDSAATAFPQSETAGQMYLNDAYFGLAASGPNLLQNGGFEDGLGGWNKYVKNVFAVVEEADSPAEPPVDTTVYSGKYALQANLLGQASNWAYLTQQIGGIVSGNVYEMGVWVKGSGAATFKISKGSGSSTAVKFVRQLATGDWTYWTADYTATSNDNLYLSVYDSAAASGSGITQAQAAGTMYMDDLFFRRERNGGQPGAKSRLRVGSDGLDGGKHRLAGRLLRDGGGSLKTDRAIRRLRQPGPRPRPRRQRQRQRQRQPRARRLRRPRRRIRTIRTIFIAATGRCRPLR
;
A
#
# COMPACT_ATOMS: atom_id res chain seq x y z
N MET A 1 -17.88 0.18 -64.25
CA MET A 1 -18.39 0.75 -62.98
C MET A 1 -18.71 -0.28 -61.90
N HIS A 2 -19.16 -1.50 -62.22
CA HIS A 2 -19.57 -2.50 -61.20
C HIS A 2 -18.40 -3.03 -60.35
N ALA A 3 -17.26 -3.36 -60.98
CA ALA A 3 -16.05 -3.84 -60.30
C ALA A 3 -15.48 -2.83 -59.29
N TYR A 4 -15.57 -1.52 -59.59
CA TYR A 4 -15.11 -0.45 -58.70
C TYR A 4 -15.99 -0.27 -57.45
N ARG A 5 -17.29 -0.62 -57.53
CA ARG A 5 -18.17 -0.61 -56.34
C ARG A 5 -17.91 -1.82 -55.43
N GLN A 6 -17.53 -2.97 -56.00
CA GLN A 6 -17.17 -4.15 -55.23
C GLN A 6 -15.85 -3.97 -54.47
N SER A 7 -14.83 -3.36 -55.10
CA SER A 7 -13.54 -3.13 -54.44
C SER A 7 -13.64 -2.18 -53.23
N LYS A 8 -14.45 -1.11 -53.32
CA LYS A 8 -14.67 -0.19 -52.20
C LYS A 8 -15.34 -0.85 -51.00
N ARG A 9 -16.27 -1.77 -51.22
CA ARG A 9 -16.95 -2.49 -50.13
C ARG A 9 -16.01 -3.47 -49.44
N ALA A 10 -15.16 -4.17 -50.20
CA ALA A 10 -14.16 -5.07 -49.64
C ALA A 10 -13.12 -4.32 -48.79
N ILE A 11 -12.63 -3.16 -49.25
CA ILE A 11 -11.66 -2.35 -48.49
C ILE A 11 -12.29 -1.78 -47.21
N ALA A 12 -13.54 -1.30 -47.27
CA ALA A 12 -14.22 -0.78 -46.08
C ALA A 12 -14.46 -1.88 -45.02
N ALA A 13 -14.83 -3.09 -45.45
CA ALA A 13 -14.98 -4.23 -44.56
C ALA A 13 -13.64 -4.65 -43.92
N LEU A 14 -12.56 -4.69 -44.71
CA LEU A 14 -11.21 -5.00 -44.21
C LEU A 14 -10.73 -3.97 -43.18
N CYS A 15 -10.95 -2.67 -43.43
CA CYS A 15 -10.60 -1.61 -42.49
C CYS A 15 -11.43 -1.67 -41.20
N ALA A 16 -12.71 -2.03 -41.28
CA ALA A 16 -13.55 -2.21 -40.09
C ALA A 16 -13.10 -3.40 -39.23
N VAL A 17 -12.70 -4.51 -39.86
CA VAL A 17 -12.15 -5.68 -39.15
C VAL A 17 -10.80 -5.36 -38.51
N LEU A 18 -9.91 -4.66 -39.22
CA LEU A 18 -8.61 -4.22 -38.68
C LEU A 18 -8.77 -3.24 -37.51
N LEU A 19 -9.74 -2.32 -37.58
CA LEU A 19 -10.06 -1.42 -36.46
C LEU A 19 -10.65 -2.18 -35.27
N LEU A 20 -11.50 -3.19 -35.49
CA LEU A 20 -12.00 -4.04 -34.41
C LEU A 20 -10.90 -4.88 -33.74
N ILE A 21 -9.94 -5.39 -34.50
CA ILE A 21 -8.80 -6.16 -33.96
C ILE A 21 -7.88 -5.24 -33.13
N SER A 22 -7.73 -3.97 -33.51
CA SER A 22 -6.93 -2.98 -32.77
C SER A 22 -7.56 -2.48 -31.45
N LEU A 23 -8.84 -2.78 -31.23
CA LEU A 23 -9.56 -2.47 -29.99
C LEU A 23 -9.58 -3.63 -28.99
N LEU A 24 -9.05 -4.79 -29.37
CA LEU A 24 -8.81 -5.86 -28.40
C LEU A 24 -7.63 -5.42 -27.52
N PRO A 25 -7.81 -5.29 -26.19
CA PRO A 25 -6.70 -5.02 -25.30
C PRO A 25 -5.68 -6.14 -25.50
N VAL A 26 -4.48 -5.78 -25.96
CA VAL A 26 -3.32 -6.67 -25.91
C VAL A 26 -3.07 -6.93 -24.44
N ARG A 27 -3.62 -8.03 -23.92
CA ARG A 27 -3.21 -8.59 -22.64
C ARG A 27 -1.82 -9.12 -22.88
N THR A 28 -0.82 -8.29 -22.59
CA THR A 28 0.53 -8.81 -22.37
C THR A 28 0.40 -9.72 -21.15
N ALA A 29 0.39 -11.03 -21.38
CA ALA A 29 0.68 -11.99 -20.34
C ALA A 29 2.11 -11.66 -19.89
N GLY A 30 2.23 -10.79 -18.89
CA GLY A 30 3.49 -10.63 -18.18
C GLY A 30 3.84 -12.02 -17.70
N ALA A 31 5.04 -12.49 -18.04
CA ALA A 31 5.56 -13.72 -17.49
C ALA A 31 5.43 -13.60 -15.96
N GLU A 32 4.47 -14.35 -15.42
CA GLU A 32 4.16 -14.37 -14.00
C GLU A 32 5.41 -14.96 -13.34
N ALA A 33 6.08 -14.15 -12.51
CA ALA A 33 7.19 -14.60 -11.69
C ALA A 33 6.80 -15.94 -11.05
N ALA A 34 7.70 -16.93 -11.14
CA ALA A 34 7.44 -18.22 -10.52
C ALA A 34 7.38 -18.01 -9.01
N VAL A 35 6.18 -17.94 -8.45
CA VAL A 35 5.99 -17.86 -7.00
C VAL A 35 6.55 -19.15 -6.40
N THR A 36 7.71 -19.05 -5.73
CA THR A 36 8.47 -20.22 -5.28
C THR A 36 7.76 -20.99 -4.17
N HIS A 37 6.90 -20.32 -3.41
CA HIS A 37 6.13 -20.91 -2.31
C HIS A 37 4.68 -20.41 -2.32
N VAL A 38 3.74 -21.32 -2.54
CA VAL A 38 2.29 -21.07 -2.40
C VAL A 38 1.69 -22.13 -1.48
N LEU A 39 0.66 -21.76 -0.72
CA LEU A 39 -0.14 -22.74 0.00
C LEU A 39 -1.09 -23.41 -1.00
N SER A 40 -0.98 -24.72 -1.15
CA SER A 40 -1.86 -25.53 -2.00
C SER A 40 -2.93 -26.21 -1.14
N ALA A 41 -4.20 -26.06 -1.52
CA ALA A 41 -5.34 -26.62 -0.82
C ALA A 41 -6.22 -27.46 -1.77
N ALA A 42 -6.32 -28.76 -1.50
CA ALA A 42 -7.29 -29.64 -2.14
C ALA A 42 -8.62 -29.56 -1.38
N LEU A 43 -9.51 -28.67 -1.83
CA LEU A 43 -10.81 -28.42 -1.23
C LEU A 43 -11.72 -29.62 -1.52
N LYS A 44 -12.27 -30.22 -0.47
CA LYS A 44 -13.20 -31.35 -0.56
C LYS A 44 -14.63 -30.87 -0.70
N GLY A 45 -14.96 -29.71 -0.14
CA GLY A 45 -16.33 -29.22 -0.12
C GLY A 45 -17.28 -30.19 0.58
N ASP A 46 -16.79 -30.94 1.57
CA ASP A 46 -17.61 -31.85 2.36
C ASP A 46 -18.13 -31.11 3.60
N ALA A 47 -19.45 -31.11 3.83
CA ALA A 47 -20.04 -30.45 4.99
C ALA A 47 -19.62 -31.07 6.34
N SER A 48 -19.05 -32.28 6.33
CA SER A 48 -18.67 -33.05 7.51
C SER A 48 -17.16 -33.14 7.77
N ASP A 49 -16.32 -32.69 6.84
CA ASP A 49 -14.85 -32.83 6.90
C ASP A 49 -14.15 -31.52 6.53
N TRP A 50 -14.36 -30.48 7.33
CA TRP A 50 -13.75 -29.17 7.10
C TRP A 50 -12.29 -29.14 7.52
N ALA A 51 -11.43 -28.70 6.60
CA ALA A 51 -10.08 -28.26 6.91
C ALA A 51 -10.02 -26.74 7.07
N TYR A 52 -9.07 -26.27 7.89
CA TYR A 52 -8.80 -24.85 8.05
C TYR A 52 -7.33 -24.59 8.31
N VAL A 53 -6.89 -23.40 7.92
CA VAL A 53 -5.66 -22.77 8.38
C VAL A 53 -6.01 -21.53 9.18
N GLU A 54 -5.36 -21.35 10.33
CA GLU A 54 -5.64 -20.27 11.26
C GLU A 54 -4.37 -19.53 11.68
N GLN A 55 -4.48 -18.21 11.82
CA GLN A 55 -3.41 -17.36 12.35
C GLN A 55 -3.99 -16.38 13.38
N PRO A 56 -3.55 -16.45 14.65
CA PRO A 56 -3.87 -15.43 15.63
C PRO A 56 -3.03 -14.17 15.39
N VAL A 57 -3.64 -12.99 15.51
CA VAL A 57 -2.94 -11.71 15.49
C VAL A 57 -3.29 -10.91 16.72
N THR A 58 -2.25 -10.53 17.47
CA THR A 58 -2.32 -9.72 18.67
C THR A 58 -2.25 -8.22 18.34
N GLY A 59 -2.54 -7.36 19.32
CA GLY A 59 -2.45 -5.90 19.16
C GLY A 59 -3.69 -5.25 18.54
N ILE A 60 -4.84 -5.94 18.58
CA ILE A 60 -6.10 -5.41 18.07
C ILE A 60 -6.61 -4.31 19.01
N THR A 61 -6.84 -3.14 18.44
CA THR A 61 -7.43 -1.98 19.12
C THR A 61 -8.94 -2.00 18.97
N THR A 62 -9.66 -1.63 20.02
CA THR A 62 -11.14 -1.50 19.96
C THR A 62 -11.57 -0.45 18.94
N ASN A 63 -12.78 -0.60 18.40
CA ASN A 63 -13.48 0.32 17.52
C ASN A 63 -12.65 0.70 16.28
N THR A 64 -11.81 -0.22 15.82
CA THR A 64 -10.88 0.00 14.72
C THR A 64 -11.29 -0.87 13.54
N ASP A 65 -11.31 -0.30 12.34
CA ASP A 65 -11.60 -1.04 11.12
C ASP A 65 -10.34 -1.78 10.65
N TYR A 66 -10.48 -3.06 10.38
CA TYR A 66 -9.46 -3.96 9.84
C TYR A 66 -9.91 -4.63 8.55
N SER A 67 -8.96 -5.10 7.75
CA SER A 67 -9.18 -5.96 6.59
C SER A 67 -8.25 -7.16 6.67
N PHE A 68 -8.81 -8.31 6.32
CA PHE A 68 -8.08 -9.55 6.08
C PHE A 68 -8.30 -9.94 4.61
N GLY A 69 -7.23 -10.22 3.87
CA GLY A 69 -7.32 -10.69 2.50
C GLY A 69 -6.18 -11.59 2.10
N VAL A 70 -6.31 -12.20 0.93
CA VAL A 70 -5.37 -13.19 0.40
C VAL A 70 -5.55 -13.26 -1.12
N TRP A 71 -4.47 -13.50 -1.85
CA TRP A 71 -4.55 -13.84 -3.27
C TRP A 71 -4.93 -15.30 -3.42
N ILE A 72 -5.91 -15.59 -4.29
CA ILE A 72 -6.35 -16.96 -4.59
C ILE A 72 -6.33 -17.23 -6.09
N LYS A 73 -6.03 -18.48 -6.48
CA LYS A 73 -6.06 -18.99 -7.85
C LYS A 73 -6.47 -20.46 -7.84
N GLY A 74 -7.09 -20.96 -8.91
CA GLY A 74 -7.53 -22.35 -9.05
C GLY A 74 -9.04 -22.51 -9.12
N SER A 75 -9.58 -23.51 -8.42
CA SER A 75 -11.01 -23.84 -8.37
C SER A 75 -11.49 -24.11 -6.94
N GLY A 76 -12.81 -24.14 -6.75
CA GLY A 76 -13.46 -24.34 -5.45
C GLY A 76 -13.76 -23.03 -4.72
N ILE A 77 -14.36 -23.13 -3.53
CA ILE A 77 -14.81 -22.00 -2.73
C ILE A 77 -14.32 -22.16 -1.29
N VAL A 78 -13.64 -21.14 -0.75
CA VAL A 78 -13.25 -21.09 0.67
C VAL A 78 -14.06 -20.04 1.42
N THR A 79 -14.13 -20.18 2.75
CA THR A 79 -14.59 -19.13 3.65
C THR A 79 -13.39 -18.43 4.28
N ILE A 80 -13.20 -17.15 3.97
CA ILE A 80 -12.23 -16.25 4.58
C ILE A 80 -12.94 -15.59 5.78
N LYS A 81 -12.41 -15.73 6.99
CA LYS A 81 -13.11 -15.32 8.23
C LYS A 81 -12.15 -14.64 9.21
N ALA A 82 -12.65 -13.61 9.88
CA ALA A 82 -12.04 -13.00 11.05
C ALA A 82 -12.92 -13.28 12.28
N SER A 83 -12.32 -13.71 13.39
CA SER A 83 -13.04 -14.06 14.61
C SER A 83 -12.30 -13.62 15.88
N ALA A 84 -13.03 -13.30 16.94
CA ALA A 84 -12.46 -12.96 18.25
C ALA A 84 -13.23 -13.70 19.34
N ASN A 85 -12.50 -14.44 20.19
CA ASN A 85 -13.06 -15.24 21.28
C ASN A 85 -14.21 -16.17 20.80
N GLY A 86 -13.96 -16.91 19.72
CA GLY A 86 -14.93 -17.82 19.10
C GLY A 86 -16.10 -17.13 18.38
N THR A 87 -16.19 -15.80 18.39
CA THR A 87 -17.25 -15.05 17.70
C THR A 87 -16.75 -14.57 16.34
N THR A 88 -17.47 -14.89 15.26
CA THR A 88 -17.21 -14.36 13.92
C THR A 88 -17.46 -12.86 13.88
N LEU A 89 -16.45 -12.09 13.47
CA LEU A 89 -16.57 -10.64 13.26
C LEU A 89 -17.01 -10.34 11.82
N ALA A 90 -16.42 -11.01 10.85
CA ALA A 90 -16.84 -10.96 9.45
C ALA A 90 -16.33 -12.20 8.70
N TYR A 91 -16.99 -12.50 7.58
CA TYR A 91 -16.53 -13.52 6.65
C TYR A 91 -16.93 -13.19 5.20
N LYS A 92 -16.24 -13.82 4.25
CA LYS A 92 -16.59 -13.86 2.83
C LYS A 92 -16.40 -15.27 2.31
N ARG A 93 -17.28 -15.74 1.43
CA ARG A 93 -17.07 -16.96 0.66
C ARG A 93 -16.50 -16.58 -0.70
N ALA A 94 -15.27 -16.98 -0.97
CA ALA A 94 -14.50 -16.56 -2.13
C ALA A 94 -14.31 -17.77 -3.06
N ALA A 95 -14.75 -17.62 -4.31
CA ALA A 95 -14.53 -18.60 -5.36
C ALA A 95 -13.22 -18.29 -6.08
N ALA A 96 -12.36 -19.30 -6.24
CA ALA A 96 -11.15 -19.14 -7.03
C ALA A 96 -11.44 -19.10 -8.53
N SER A 97 -10.53 -18.49 -9.28
CA SER A 97 -10.56 -18.46 -10.75
C SER A 97 -9.22 -18.94 -11.31
N THR A 98 -9.13 -19.13 -12.63
CA THR A 98 -7.87 -19.50 -13.29
C THR A 98 -6.78 -18.43 -13.16
N ASP A 99 -7.17 -17.17 -12.92
CA ASP A 99 -6.29 -16.05 -12.67
C ASP A 99 -6.19 -15.75 -11.17
N TRP A 100 -5.06 -15.21 -10.72
CA TRP A 100 -4.94 -14.72 -9.34
C TRP A 100 -5.92 -13.58 -9.09
N THR A 101 -6.76 -13.72 -8.07
CA THR A 101 -7.67 -12.68 -7.59
C THR A 101 -7.43 -12.40 -6.13
N TYR A 102 -7.41 -11.12 -5.75
CA TYR A 102 -7.29 -10.73 -4.36
C TYR A 102 -8.67 -10.68 -3.70
N GLU A 103 -8.84 -11.48 -2.65
CA GLU A 103 -10.10 -11.63 -1.95
C GLU A 103 -9.95 -11.17 -0.51
N SER A 104 -10.88 -10.34 -0.04
CA SER A 104 -10.78 -9.73 1.29
C SER A 104 -12.12 -9.55 1.98
N VAL A 105 -12.08 -9.53 3.31
CA VAL A 105 -13.19 -9.16 4.19
C VAL A 105 -12.74 -8.02 5.12
N SER A 106 -13.60 -7.01 5.29
CA SER A 106 -13.37 -5.91 6.23
C SER A 106 -14.30 -6.02 7.43
N PHE A 107 -13.82 -5.64 8.60
CA PHE A 107 -14.59 -5.68 9.85
C PHE A 107 -14.17 -4.55 10.80
N ASN A 108 -15.08 -4.14 11.69
CA ASN A 108 -14.74 -3.29 12.83
C ASN A 108 -14.54 -4.18 14.05
N SER A 109 -13.48 -3.96 14.83
CA SER A 109 -13.23 -4.73 16.05
C SER A 109 -14.28 -4.48 17.15
N GLY A 110 -15.05 -3.38 17.07
CA GLY A 110 -16.04 -3.00 18.07
C GLY A 110 -15.40 -2.93 19.46
N ALA A 111 -16.07 -3.47 20.49
CA ALA A 111 -15.49 -3.52 21.83
C ALA A 111 -14.36 -4.57 22.01
N LYS A 112 -14.01 -5.34 20.97
CA LYS A 112 -12.98 -6.39 21.07
C LYS A 112 -11.58 -5.78 20.95
N SER A 113 -10.66 -6.25 21.79
CA SER A 113 -9.23 -5.91 21.76
C SER A 113 -8.39 -7.14 22.06
N GLY A 114 -7.08 -7.02 21.86
CA GLY A 114 -6.14 -8.12 22.09
C GLY A 114 -5.93 -8.94 20.82
N THR A 115 -6.62 -10.08 20.69
CA THR A 115 -6.36 -11.05 19.62
C THR A 115 -7.58 -11.25 18.72
N VAL A 116 -7.33 -11.28 17.41
CA VAL A 116 -8.26 -11.77 16.39
C VAL A 116 -7.62 -12.96 15.69
N THR A 117 -8.38 -14.02 15.44
CA THR A 117 -7.97 -15.17 14.64
C THR A 117 -8.51 -15.02 13.22
N PHE A 118 -7.61 -15.06 12.25
CA PHE A 118 -7.94 -15.20 10.83
C PHE A 118 -7.98 -16.67 10.48
N SER A 119 -8.97 -17.06 9.68
CA SER A 119 -9.10 -18.44 9.22
C SER A 119 -9.49 -18.48 7.76
N ILE A 120 -8.89 -19.40 7.00
CA ILE A 120 -9.36 -19.80 5.67
C ILE A 120 -9.87 -21.23 5.81
N VAL A 121 -11.14 -21.45 5.49
CA VAL A 121 -11.87 -22.68 5.84
C VAL A 121 -12.54 -23.28 4.61
N ASP A 122 -12.42 -24.59 4.43
CA ASP A 122 -13.15 -25.38 3.43
C ASP A 122 -14.59 -25.70 3.89
N SER A 123 -15.33 -24.69 4.37
CA SER A 123 -16.68 -24.86 4.92
C SER A 123 -17.78 -24.35 3.98
N ALA A 124 -17.45 -24.09 2.71
CA ALA A 124 -18.38 -23.45 1.78
C ALA A 124 -19.56 -24.35 1.39
N ALA A 125 -19.42 -25.68 1.54
CA ALA A 125 -20.43 -26.69 1.20
C ALA A 125 -21.75 -26.56 1.97
N THR A 126 -21.73 -25.87 3.12
CA THR A 126 -22.94 -25.53 3.87
C THR A 126 -23.85 -24.53 3.15
N ALA A 127 -23.33 -23.82 2.15
CA ALA A 127 -24.02 -22.74 1.45
C ALA A 127 -24.01 -22.88 -0.07
N PHE A 128 -23.21 -23.80 -0.62
CA PHE A 128 -23.06 -24.02 -2.05
C PHE A 128 -23.03 -25.52 -2.37
N PRO A 129 -23.41 -25.92 -3.59
CA PRO A 129 -23.29 -27.31 -4.02
C PRO A 129 -21.86 -27.82 -3.90
N GLN A 130 -21.69 -29.09 -3.47
CA GLN A 130 -20.36 -29.70 -3.32
C GLN A 130 -19.52 -29.63 -4.60
N SER A 131 -20.17 -29.75 -5.76
CA SER A 131 -19.54 -29.64 -7.08
C SER A 131 -18.91 -28.27 -7.37
N GLU A 132 -19.34 -27.22 -6.66
CA GLU A 132 -18.79 -25.87 -6.80
C GLU A 132 -17.72 -25.58 -5.74
N THR A 133 -17.81 -26.21 -4.57
CA THR A 133 -16.92 -25.94 -3.43
C THR A 133 -15.65 -26.77 -3.46
N ALA A 134 -15.70 -27.97 -4.01
CA ALA A 134 -14.52 -28.83 -4.19
C ALA A 134 -13.60 -28.30 -5.31
N GLY A 135 -12.30 -28.54 -5.19
CA GLY A 135 -11.34 -28.08 -6.19
C GLY A 135 -9.89 -28.04 -5.70
N GLN A 136 -9.02 -27.46 -6.52
CA GLN A 136 -7.63 -27.22 -6.17
C GLN A 136 -7.41 -25.70 -6.12
N MET A 137 -7.06 -25.17 -4.95
CA MET A 137 -6.82 -23.75 -4.73
C MET A 137 -5.36 -23.50 -4.34
N TYR A 138 -4.82 -22.40 -4.81
CA TYR A 138 -3.52 -21.86 -4.40
C TYR A 138 -3.76 -20.53 -3.70
N LEU A 139 -3.09 -20.34 -2.57
CA LEU A 139 -3.18 -19.13 -1.77
C LEU A 139 -1.80 -18.50 -1.61
N ASN A 140 -1.75 -17.18 -1.72
CA ASN A 140 -0.51 -16.44 -1.51
C ASN A 140 -0.75 -15.05 -0.90
N ASP A 141 0.30 -14.46 -0.32
CA ASP A 141 0.36 -13.07 0.14
C ASP A 141 -0.86 -12.68 1.00
N ALA A 142 -1.12 -13.47 2.05
CA ALA A 142 -2.14 -13.17 3.02
C ALA A 142 -1.80 -11.85 3.74
N TYR A 143 -2.77 -10.96 3.82
CA TYR A 143 -2.63 -9.64 4.42
C TYR A 143 -3.65 -9.46 5.54
N PHE A 144 -3.16 -9.01 6.69
CA PHE A 144 -3.99 -8.46 7.74
C PHE A 144 -3.50 -7.07 8.16
N GLY A 145 -4.43 -6.13 8.27
CA GLY A 145 -4.13 -4.82 8.81
C GLY A 145 -5.35 -3.92 8.85
N LEU A 146 -5.15 -2.62 8.99
CA LEU A 146 -6.26 -1.65 9.04
C LEU A 146 -7.10 -1.74 7.76
N ALA A 147 -8.42 -1.60 7.85
CA ALA A 147 -9.31 -1.71 6.68
C ALA A 147 -9.01 -0.63 5.63
N ALA A 148 -8.38 0.45 6.07
CA ALA A 148 -8.01 1.59 5.24
C ALA A 148 -6.70 1.38 4.46
N SER A 149 -5.96 0.29 4.68
CA SER A 149 -4.76 -0.06 3.94
C SER A 149 -5.14 -1.01 2.80
N GLY A 150 -5.12 -0.49 1.56
CA GLY A 150 -5.28 -1.32 0.36
C GLY A 150 -4.14 -2.32 0.18
N PRO A 151 -4.24 -3.25 -0.80
CA PRO A 151 -3.14 -4.14 -1.13
C PRO A 151 -1.89 -3.33 -1.50
N ASN A 152 -0.72 -3.94 -1.33
CA ASN A 152 0.50 -3.38 -1.88
C ASN A 152 0.35 -3.30 -3.41
N LEU A 153 0.49 -2.10 -3.96
CA LEU A 153 0.45 -1.86 -5.40
C LEU A 153 1.82 -2.08 -6.05
N LEU A 154 2.86 -2.32 -5.24
CA LEU A 154 4.13 -2.82 -5.73
C LEU A 154 4.09 -4.33 -5.95
N GLN A 155 4.73 -4.78 -7.01
CA GLN A 155 5.08 -6.17 -7.24
C GLN A 155 6.45 -6.45 -6.63
N ASN A 156 6.62 -7.63 -6.02
CA ASN A 156 7.92 -8.07 -5.48
C ASN A 156 8.57 -7.02 -4.55
N GLY A 157 7.78 -6.51 -3.58
CA GLY A 157 8.23 -5.49 -2.63
C GLY A 157 9.22 -6.00 -1.58
N GLY A 158 9.16 -7.29 -1.26
CA GLY A 158 10.12 -8.00 -0.39
C GLY A 158 11.24 -8.72 -1.16
N PHE A 159 11.38 -8.51 -2.48
CA PHE A 159 12.48 -9.04 -3.29
C PHE A 159 12.62 -10.58 -3.34
N GLU A 160 11.59 -11.32 -2.96
CA GLU A 160 11.55 -12.79 -3.02
C GLU A 160 11.66 -13.37 -4.44
N ASP A 161 11.44 -12.56 -5.46
CA ASP A 161 11.72 -12.85 -6.89
C ASP A 161 12.96 -12.08 -7.39
N GLY A 162 13.92 -11.84 -6.51
CA GLY A 162 15.07 -11.00 -6.76
C GLY A 162 14.66 -9.59 -7.21
N LEU A 163 15.07 -9.19 -8.41
CA LEU A 163 14.70 -7.91 -9.02
C LEU A 163 13.60 -8.05 -10.11
N GLY A 164 12.86 -9.16 -10.12
CA GLY A 164 11.68 -9.32 -10.98
C GLY A 164 10.65 -8.22 -10.72
N GLY A 165 10.03 -7.71 -11.79
CA GLY A 165 9.08 -6.59 -11.71
C GLY A 165 9.71 -5.20 -11.53
N TRP A 166 11.03 -5.09 -11.35
CA TRP A 166 11.74 -3.81 -11.21
C TRP A 166 12.50 -3.44 -12.48
N ASN A 167 12.19 -2.28 -13.05
CA ASN A 167 13.05 -1.65 -14.06
C ASN A 167 14.30 -1.11 -13.35
N LYS A 168 15.48 -1.42 -13.88
CA LYS A 168 16.69 -1.26 -13.08
C LYS A 168 17.87 -0.72 -13.87
N TYR A 169 18.59 0.18 -13.23
CA TYR A 169 19.93 0.58 -13.61
C TYR A 169 20.80 0.49 -12.36
N VAL A 170 21.03 -0.75 -11.91
CA VAL A 170 21.60 -1.07 -10.59
C VAL A 170 23.09 -0.74 -10.46
N LYS A 171 23.85 -0.79 -11.56
CA LYS A 171 25.31 -0.81 -11.56
C LYS A 171 25.83 -1.84 -10.52
N ASN A 172 26.92 -1.52 -9.82
CA ASN A 172 27.42 -2.29 -8.68
C ASN A 172 26.89 -1.75 -7.34
N VAL A 173 25.81 -0.96 -7.37
CA VAL A 173 25.23 -0.34 -6.17
C VAL A 173 24.18 -1.24 -5.56
N PHE A 174 23.23 -1.75 -6.35
CA PHE A 174 22.12 -2.55 -5.84
C PHE A 174 22.31 -4.04 -6.15
N ALA A 175 22.14 -4.87 -5.13
CA ALA A 175 22.12 -6.33 -5.22
C ALA A 175 21.02 -6.90 -4.34
N VAL A 176 20.52 -8.08 -4.66
CA VAL A 176 19.65 -8.83 -3.74
C VAL A 176 20.55 -9.74 -2.91
N VAL A 177 20.37 -9.70 -1.60
CA VAL A 177 21.02 -10.61 -0.66
C VAL A 177 20.05 -11.67 -0.20
N GLU A 178 20.59 -12.83 0.14
CA GLU A 178 19.84 -13.99 0.62
C GLU A 178 20.38 -14.38 2.00
N GLU A 179 19.48 -14.73 2.91
CA GLU A 179 19.81 -15.40 4.18
C GLU A 179 19.36 -16.86 4.10
N ALA A 180 20.18 -17.78 4.59
CA ALA A 180 19.94 -19.22 4.48
C ALA A 180 18.65 -19.66 5.20
N ASP A 181 18.34 -19.00 6.33
CA ASP A 181 17.16 -19.25 7.14
C ASP A 181 16.30 -17.99 7.20
N SER A 182 15.00 -18.15 6.99
CA SER A 182 14.06 -17.05 7.18
C SER A 182 14.07 -16.61 8.65
N PRO A 183 14.18 -15.31 8.94
CA PRO A 183 14.24 -14.83 10.32
C PRO A 183 12.97 -15.25 11.06
N ALA A 184 13.13 -15.87 12.23
CA ALA A 184 12.03 -16.44 12.99
C ALA A 184 11.03 -15.37 13.50
N GLU A 185 11.45 -14.11 13.65
CA GLU A 185 10.61 -12.92 13.96
C GLU A 185 11.51 -11.65 14.01
N PRO A 186 11.08 -10.48 13.48
CA PRO A 186 11.88 -9.24 13.54
C PRO A 186 11.86 -8.51 14.90
N PRO A 187 12.90 -7.73 15.27
CA PRO A 187 14.16 -7.55 14.55
C PRO A 187 15.32 -8.36 15.17
N VAL A 188 15.73 -9.40 14.47
CA VAL A 188 17.02 -10.11 14.66
C VAL A 188 18.15 -9.34 13.96
N ASP A 189 19.38 -9.55 14.39
CA ASP A 189 20.58 -8.96 13.76
C ASP A 189 20.93 -9.67 12.42
N THR A 190 20.04 -9.54 11.43
CA THR A 190 20.15 -10.16 10.09
C THR A 190 20.22 -9.10 8.99
N THR A 191 20.54 -9.52 7.75
CA THR A 191 20.49 -8.64 6.56
C THR A 191 19.14 -8.67 5.83
N VAL A 192 18.25 -9.58 6.21
CA VAL A 192 16.88 -9.75 5.69
C VAL A 192 15.87 -9.50 6.80
N TYR A 193 14.83 -8.71 6.53
CA TYR A 193 13.82 -8.36 7.53
C TYR A 193 12.72 -9.42 7.60
N SER A 194 12.23 -9.87 6.45
CA SER A 194 11.25 -10.94 6.32
C SER A 194 11.56 -11.81 5.10
N GLY A 195 11.03 -13.03 5.04
CA GLY A 195 11.29 -13.92 3.91
C GLY A 195 12.73 -14.43 3.86
N LYS A 196 13.32 -14.50 2.66
CA LYS A 196 14.70 -14.95 2.45
C LYS A 196 15.58 -13.90 1.82
N TYR A 197 14.98 -12.89 1.19
CA TYR A 197 15.70 -11.95 0.37
C TYR A 197 15.47 -10.52 0.84
N ALA A 198 16.49 -9.69 0.66
CA ALA A 198 16.38 -8.26 0.85
C ALA A 198 17.22 -7.53 -0.20
N LEU A 199 16.92 -6.26 -0.41
CA LEU A 199 17.70 -5.40 -1.28
C LEU A 199 18.87 -4.80 -0.50
N GLN A 200 20.10 -5.13 -0.89
CA GLN A 200 21.30 -4.43 -0.46
C GLN A 200 21.64 -3.28 -1.43
N ALA A 201 21.94 -2.11 -0.87
CA ALA A 201 22.49 -0.96 -1.57
C ALA A 201 23.85 -0.57 -1.00
N ASN A 202 24.91 -0.67 -1.80
CA ASN A 202 26.25 -0.17 -1.52
C ASN A 202 26.37 1.26 -2.04
N LEU A 203 25.87 2.19 -1.24
CA LEU A 203 25.68 3.59 -1.56
C LEU A 203 27.03 4.33 -1.55
N LEU A 204 27.30 5.08 -2.61
CA LEU A 204 28.53 5.86 -2.74
C LEU A 204 28.36 7.31 -2.25
N GLY A 205 27.13 7.73 -2.01
CA GLY A 205 26.81 9.11 -1.61
C GLY A 205 27.09 10.13 -2.71
N GLN A 206 27.25 9.69 -3.97
CA GLN A 206 27.61 10.57 -5.08
C GLN A 206 26.37 11.24 -5.68
N ALA A 207 26.46 12.55 -5.92
CA ALA A 207 25.36 13.30 -6.51
C ALA A 207 25.16 13.06 -8.02
N SER A 208 26.12 12.44 -8.73
CA SER A 208 26.16 12.42 -10.21
C SER A 208 26.38 11.05 -10.88
N ASN A 209 26.25 9.93 -10.16
CA ASN A 209 26.46 8.59 -10.72
C ASN A 209 25.28 7.64 -10.46
N TRP A 210 24.05 8.11 -10.71
CA TRP A 210 22.85 7.46 -10.19
C TRP A 210 22.73 5.99 -10.62
N ALA A 211 22.67 5.12 -9.63
CA ALA A 211 22.02 3.83 -9.76
C ALA A 211 20.58 3.97 -9.30
N TYR A 212 19.67 3.16 -9.86
CA TYR A 212 18.30 3.12 -9.39
C TYR A 212 17.59 1.80 -9.64
N LEU A 213 16.56 1.59 -8.83
CA LEU A 213 15.47 0.64 -9.04
C LEU A 213 14.19 1.43 -9.21
N THR A 214 13.33 1.06 -10.15
CA THR A 214 12.05 1.73 -10.36
C THR A 214 10.97 0.76 -10.78
N GLN A 215 9.75 0.95 -10.29
CA GLN A 215 8.59 0.17 -10.68
C GLN A 215 7.43 1.11 -11.01
N GLN A 216 6.75 0.84 -12.13
CA GLN A 216 5.55 1.55 -12.51
C GLN A 216 4.37 1.05 -11.67
N ILE A 217 3.60 1.98 -11.13
CA ILE A 217 2.42 1.72 -10.32
C ILE A 217 1.19 2.21 -11.08
N GLY A 218 0.28 1.29 -11.37
CA GLY A 218 -1.02 1.58 -11.97
C GLY A 218 -2.14 1.77 -10.95
N GLY A 219 -3.37 1.99 -11.45
CA GLY A 219 -4.57 2.03 -10.59
C GLY A 219 -4.68 3.27 -9.70
N ILE A 220 -3.94 4.33 -10.01
CA ILE A 220 -3.94 5.57 -9.24
C ILE A 220 -5.23 6.34 -9.49
N VAL A 221 -5.88 6.71 -8.40
CA VAL A 221 -7.08 7.54 -8.37
C VAL A 221 -6.77 8.86 -7.67
N SER A 222 -6.98 9.96 -8.39
CA SER A 222 -6.82 11.34 -7.93
C SER A 222 -7.66 11.63 -6.69
N GLY A 223 -7.10 12.43 -5.79
CA GLY A 223 -7.73 12.81 -4.51
C GLY A 223 -7.62 11.75 -3.41
N ASN A 224 -7.09 10.55 -3.69
CA ASN A 224 -6.73 9.59 -2.65
C ASN A 224 -5.33 9.88 -2.10
N VAL A 225 -5.13 9.57 -0.83
CA VAL A 225 -3.82 9.51 -0.19
C VAL A 225 -3.25 8.10 -0.39
N TYR A 226 -1.95 8.00 -0.62
CA TYR A 226 -1.21 6.76 -0.70
C TYR A 226 -0.08 6.82 0.32
N GLU A 227 0.20 5.69 0.94
CA GLU A 227 1.32 5.48 1.82
C GLU A 227 2.40 4.71 1.06
N MET A 228 3.63 5.21 1.09
CA MET A 228 4.83 4.50 0.72
C MET A 228 5.58 4.14 1.99
N GLY A 229 6.10 2.93 2.12
CA GLY A 229 7.01 2.60 3.21
C GLY A 229 7.91 1.42 2.92
N VAL A 230 8.86 1.20 3.83
CA VAL A 230 9.97 0.25 3.71
C VAL A 230 10.61 0.03 5.07
N TRP A 231 11.12 -1.16 5.33
CA TRP A 231 12.06 -1.41 6.42
C TRP A 231 13.49 -1.16 5.94
N VAL A 232 14.28 -0.40 6.71
CA VAL A 232 15.67 -0.07 6.38
C VAL A 232 16.63 -0.38 7.53
N LYS A 233 17.82 -0.91 7.23
CA LYS A 233 18.93 -1.17 8.16
C LYS A 233 20.27 -0.83 7.50
N GLY A 234 21.29 -0.46 8.27
CA GLY A 234 22.66 -0.20 7.78
C GLY A 234 23.19 1.19 8.15
N SER A 235 24.10 1.72 7.33
CA SER A 235 24.86 2.95 7.61
C SER A 235 24.79 4.02 6.52
N GLY A 236 24.26 3.70 5.32
CA GLY A 236 24.14 4.64 4.21
C GLY A 236 22.81 5.40 4.17
N ALA A 237 22.62 6.24 3.14
CA ALA A 237 21.33 6.89 2.88
C ALA A 237 20.86 6.77 1.42
N ALA A 238 19.58 6.44 1.23
CA ALA A 238 18.95 6.32 -0.09
C ALA A 238 17.84 7.36 -0.26
N THR A 239 17.52 7.68 -1.52
CA THR A 239 16.35 8.49 -1.86
C THR A 239 15.22 7.61 -2.38
N PHE A 240 14.08 7.64 -1.70
CA PHE A 240 12.82 7.07 -2.17
C PHE A 240 12.02 8.14 -2.88
N LYS A 241 11.59 7.89 -4.12
CA LYS A 241 10.96 8.90 -4.98
C LYS A 241 9.69 8.34 -5.61
N ILE A 242 8.65 9.17 -5.65
CA ILE A 242 7.45 8.96 -6.45
C ILE A 242 7.48 9.99 -7.59
N SER A 243 7.25 9.54 -8.83
CA SER A 243 7.22 10.42 -10.01
C SER A 243 6.11 10.06 -11.01
N LYS A 244 5.70 11.01 -11.86
CA LYS A 244 4.74 10.79 -12.96
C LYS A 244 5.38 10.29 -14.27
N GLY A 245 6.63 9.83 -14.18
CA GLY A 245 7.44 9.37 -15.30
C GLY A 245 8.78 8.82 -14.81
N SER A 246 9.59 8.29 -15.72
CA SER A 246 10.93 7.78 -15.41
C SER A 246 11.99 8.89 -15.24
N GLY A 247 11.71 10.12 -15.71
CA GLY A 247 12.61 11.26 -15.62
C GLY A 247 12.70 11.88 -14.22
N SER A 248 13.87 12.43 -13.86
CA SER A 248 14.12 13.08 -12.56
C SER A 248 13.25 14.33 -12.32
N SER A 249 12.91 15.08 -13.36
CA SER A 249 12.08 16.29 -13.28
C SER A 249 10.60 16.04 -13.00
N THR A 250 10.16 14.78 -12.96
CA THR A 250 8.75 14.40 -12.77
C THR A 250 8.43 13.97 -11.34
N ALA A 251 9.36 14.20 -10.40
CA ALA A 251 9.19 13.89 -8.99
C ALA A 251 8.01 14.65 -8.40
N VAL A 252 7.07 13.92 -7.81
CA VAL A 252 5.91 14.48 -7.08
C VAL A 252 6.06 14.34 -5.57
N LYS A 253 6.90 13.40 -5.14
CA LYS A 253 7.30 13.21 -3.74
C LYS A 253 8.68 12.56 -3.74
N PHE A 254 9.52 12.93 -2.78
CA PHE A 254 10.69 12.14 -2.46
C PHE A 254 11.01 12.32 -0.99
N VAL A 255 11.71 11.32 -0.43
CA VAL A 255 12.30 11.39 0.90
C VAL A 255 13.67 10.74 0.85
N ARG A 256 14.57 11.27 1.66
CA ARG A 256 15.91 10.75 1.82
C ARG A 256 15.98 10.16 3.22
N GLN A 257 16.33 8.90 3.30
CA GLN A 257 16.34 8.17 4.56
C GLN A 257 17.77 7.73 4.86
N LEU A 258 18.23 8.06 6.06
CA LEU A 258 19.46 7.51 6.62
C LEU A 258 19.10 6.18 7.29
N ALA A 259 19.86 5.12 6.98
CA ALA A 259 19.73 3.85 7.68
C ALA A 259 20.29 3.93 9.11
N THR A 260 19.83 3.03 9.96
CA THR A 260 20.34 2.83 11.32
C THR A 260 20.88 1.43 11.49
N GLY A 261 21.67 1.19 12.55
CA GLY A 261 22.18 -0.15 12.86
C GLY A 261 21.08 -1.19 13.05
N ASP A 262 19.88 -0.78 13.45
CA ASP A 262 18.68 -1.62 13.57
C ASP A 262 17.71 -1.41 12.39
N TRP A 263 16.85 -2.40 12.17
CA TRP A 263 15.72 -2.28 11.26
C TRP A 263 14.74 -1.21 11.74
N THR A 264 14.63 -0.13 10.96
CA THR A 264 13.70 0.96 11.19
C THR A 264 12.67 1.00 10.08
N TYR A 265 11.40 1.07 10.45
CA TYR A 265 10.33 1.29 9.50
C TYR A 265 10.22 2.76 9.12
N TRP A 266 10.19 3.02 7.82
CA TRP A 266 9.99 4.33 7.27
C TRP A 266 8.70 4.40 6.45
N THR A 267 8.02 5.55 6.52
CA THR A 267 6.79 5.80 5.75
C THR A 267 6.64 7.26 5.33
N ALA A 268 5.99 7.50 4.18
CA ALA A 268 5.53 8.82 3.78
C ALA A 268 4.22 8.76 2.98
N ASP A 269 3.42 9.81 3.17
CA ASP A 269 2.16 9.96 2.44
C ASP A 269 2.33 10.79 1.16
N TYR A 270 1.54 10.42 0.15
CA TYR A 270 1.37 11.11 -1.12
C TYR A 270 -0.11 11.25 -1.48
N THR A 271 -0.60 12.48 -1.64
CA THR A 271 -1.94 12.74 -2.18
C THR A 271 -1.88 12.79 -3.71
N ALA A 272 -2.56 11.86 -4.38
CA ALA A 272 -2.58 11.82 -5.83
C ALA A 272 -3.32 13.04 -6.40
N THR A 273 -2.68 13.71 -7.37
CA THR A 273 -3.23 14.90 -8.06
C THR A 273 -3.85 14.58 -9.42
N SER A 274 -3.59 13.38 -9.95
CA SER A 274 -4.12 12.88 -11.22
C SER A 274 -4.29 11.36 -11.16
N ASN A 275 -4.90 10.78 -12.19
CA ASN A 275 -5.05 9.32 -12.36
C ASN A 275 -3.89 8.71 -13.16
N ASP A 276 -2.79 9.45 -13.34
CA ASP A 276 -1.65 8.98 -14.11
C ASP A 276 -0.94 7.86 -13.35
N ASN A 277 -0.36 6.92 -14.11
CA ASN A 277 0.56 5.95 -13.51
C ASN A 277 1.71 6.68 -12.83
N LEU A 278 2.13 6.14 -11.69
CA LEU A 278 3.27 6.63 -10.94
C LEU A 278 4.46 5.70 -11.14
N TYR A 279 5.63 6.16 -10.71
CA TYR A 279 6.83 5.36 -10.60
C TYR A 279 7.35 5.53 -9.19
N LEU A 280 7.55 4.43 -8.48
CA LEU A 280 8.31 4.42 -7.24
C LEU A 280 9.75 4.04 -7.57
N SER A 281 10.71 4.79 -7.03
CA SER A 281 12.11 4.60 -7.32
C SER A 281 12.99 4.73 -6.08
N VAL A 282 14.06 3.95 -6.04
CA VAL A 282 15.12 4.02 -5.03
C VAL A 282 16.41 4.49 -5.72
N TYR A 283 17.09 5.50 -5.16
CA TYR A 283 18.33 6.07 -5.73
C TYR A 283 19.47 6.16 -4.70
N ASP A 284 20.69 5.94 -5.17
CA ASP A 284 21.94 6.38 -4.53
C ASP A 284 22.20 7.87 -4.82
N SER A 285 21.38 8.76 -4.26
CA SER A 285 21.55 10.21 -4.42
C SER A 285 21.11 11.02 -3.21
N ALA A 286 21.22 10.44 -2.01
CA ALA A 286 20.80 11.11 -0.79
C ALA A 286 21.62 12.38 -0.49
N ALA A 287 22.90 12.47 -0.88
CA ALA A 287 23.74 13.65 -0.66
C ALA A 287 23.56 14.78 -1.70
N ALA A 288 22.41 14.85 -2.37
CA ALA A 288 22.10 15.98 -3.26
C ALA A 288 22.11 17.31 -2.49
N SER A 289 22.46 18.41 -3.17
CA SER A 289 22.49 19.75 -2.57
C SER A 289 21.16 20.09 -1.88
N GLY A 290 21.23 20.64 -0.67
CA GLY A 290 20.06 21.00 0.16
C GLY A 290 19.37 19.82 0.86
N SER A 291 19.92 18.60 0.82
CA SER A 291 19.37 17.44 1.53
C SER A 291 19.58 17.46 3.04
N GLY A 292 20.58 18.20 3.54
CA GLY A 292 21.05 18.08 4.92
C GLY A 292 21.85 16.80 5.21
N ILE A 293 22.04 15.93 4.21
CA ILE A 293 22.82 14.71 4.29
C ILE A 293 24.15 14.94 3.56
N THR A 294 25.25 14.83 4.29
CA THR A 294 26.59 14.92 3.70
C THR A 294 26.89 13.69 2.83
N GLN A 295 27.83 13.81 1.90
CA GLN A 295 28.29 12.65 1.12
C GLN A 295 28.78 11.50 2.01
N ALA A 296 29.49 11.82 3.10
CA ALA A 296 29.98 10.82 4.05
C ALA A 296 28.83 10.07 4.75
N GLN A 297 27.74 10.75 5.11
CA GLN A 297 26.55 10.12 5.70
C GLN A 297 25.74 9.31 4.68
N ALA A 298 25.76 9.73 3.41
CA ALA A 298 25.04 9.01 2.36
C ALA A 298 25.76 7.73 1.92
N ALA A 299 27.08 7.69 2.05
CA ALA A 299 27.89 6.53 1.73
C ALA A 299 27.74 5.42 2.78
N GLY A 300 27.75 4.16 2.34
CA GLY A 300 27.66 3.00 3.22
C GLY A 300 26.78 1.90 2.63
N THR A 301 26.43 0.92 3.46
CA THR A 301 25.51 -0.15 3.05
C THR A 301 24.14 0.11 3.66
N MET A 302 23.08 -0.06 2.86
CA MET A 302 21.70 -0.04 3.32
C MET A 302 20.99 -1.31 2.84
N TYR A 303 20.37 -2.03 3.77
CA TYR A 303 19.43 -3.11 3.50
C TYR A 303 18.02 -2.53 3.50
N MET A 304 17.21 -2.97 2.55
CA MET A 304 15.83 -2.56 2.35
C MET A 304 14.98 -3.80 2.12
N ASP A 305 13.82 -3.84 2.77
CA ASP A 305 12.92 -4.97 2.66
C ASP A 305 11.46 -4.53 2.87
N ASP A 306 10.53 -5.35 2.39
CA ASP A 306 9.09 -5.13 2.46
C ASP A 306 8.67 -3.74 1.98
N LEU A 307 9.19 -3.31 0.82
CA LEU A 307 8.73 -2.08 0.18
C LEU A 307 7.24 -2.21 -0.16
N PHE A 308 6.48 -1.18 0.20
CA PHE A 308 5.09 -1.10 -0.21
C PHE A 308 4.68 0.29 -0.67
N PHE A 309 3.68 0.31 -1.55
CA PHE A 309 2.93 1.49 -1.93
C PHE A 309 1.46 1.15 -1.98
N ARG A 310 0.64 1.73 -1.11
CA ARG A 310 -0.78 1.39 -1.02
C ARG A 310 -1.64 2.61 -0.83
N ARG A 311 -2.91 2.51 -1.22
CA ARG A 311 -3.89 3.55 -0.96
C ARG A 311 -4.22 3.61 0.53
N GLU A 312 -4.08 4.78 1.14
CA GLU A 312 -4.76 5.12 2.40
C GLU A 312 -6.18 5.57 2.07
N ARG A 313 -7.20 5.05 2.77
CA ARG A 313 -8.53 5.65 2.62
C ARG A 313 -8.55 7.05 3.23
N ASN A 314 -9.21 7.98 2.53
CA ASN A 314 -9.59 9.30 3.01
C ASN A 314 -10.43 9.17 4.30
N GLY A 315 -9.77 9.05 5.45
CA GLY A 315 -10.36 9.38 6.75
C GLY A 315 -10.63 10.88 6.74
N GLY A 316 -11.88 11.27 6.97
CA GLY A 316 -12.36 12.64 6.80
C GLY A 316 -11.45 13.71 7.42
N GLN A 317 -11.22 14.77 6.65
CA GLN A 317 -10.42 15.96 6.95
C GLN A 317 -8.93 15.73 7.33
N PRO A 318 -7.99 16.54 6.80
CA PRO A 318 -6.55 16.43 7.09
C PRO A 318 -6.11 16.74 8.55
N GLY A 319 -6.99 16.63 9.56
CA GLY A 319 -6.81 17.30 10.84
C GLY A 319 -6.36 16.45 12.04
N ALA A 320 -6.46 15.11 12.01
CA ALA A 320 -6.21 14.31 13.22
C ALA A 320 -5.65 12.91 12.93
N LYS A 321 -4.35 12.85 12.60
CA LYS A 321 -3.55 11.65 12.89
C LYS A 321 -2.55 12.04 13.98
N SER A 322 -2.69 11.50 15.19
CA SER A 322 -1.62 11.52 16.19
C SER A 322 -0.55 10.53 15.75
N ARG A 323 0.33 10.97 14.83
CA ARG A 323 1.55 10.24 14.55
C ARG A 323 2.47 10.42 15.75
N LEU A 324 2.90 9.31 16.36
CA LEU A 324 4.19 9.23 17.03
C LEU A 324 5.24 9.41 15.93
N ARG A 325 5.47 10.66 15.51
CA ARG A 325 6.65 10.99 14.71
C ARG A 325 7.84 10.77 15.63
N VAL A 326 8.75 9.88 15.24
CA VAL A 326 10.14 10.05 15.65
C VAL A 326 10.56 11.38 15.05
N GLY A 327 10.62 12.42 15.89
CA GLY A 327 10.93 13.77 15.48
C GLY A 327 12.34 13.82 14.91
N SER A 328 12.46 14.03 13.61
CA SER A 328 13.64 14.65 13.02
C SER A 328 13.52 16.16 13.24
N ASP A 329 13.61 16.62 14.49
CA ASP A 329 13.65 18.04 14.81
C ASP A 329 15.11 18.48 14.95
N GLY A 330 15.48 19.50 14.17
CA GLY A 330 16.46 20.50 14.60
C GLY A 330 17.85 20.44 13.97
N LEU A 331 17.98 20.92 12.74
CA LEU A 331 19.16 21.71 12.35
C LEU A 331 18.69 23.02 11.73
N ASP A 332 18.15 23.88 12.59
CA ASP A 332 17.96 25.29 12.28
C ASP A 332 19.22 26.06 12.73
N GLY A 333 19.93 26.63 11.75
CA GLY A 333 21.19 27.33 11.94
C GLY A 333 20.98 28.72 12.52
N GLY A 334 20.78 28.81 13.83
CA GLY A 334 20.71 30.07 14.58
C GLY A 334 22.05 30.42 15.23
N LYS A 335 22.78 31.39 14.67
CA LYS A 335 23.91 32.06 15.33
C LYS A 335 23.45 32.70 16.64
N HIS A 336 23.96 32.26 17.80
CA HIS A 336 23.91 33.05 19.02
C HIS A 336 25.24 33.10 19.76
N ARG A 337 25.60 34.34 20.09
CA ARG A 337 26.81 34.81 20.77
C ARG A 337 26.89 34.26 22.20
N LEU A 338 28.14 34.01 22.61
CA LEU A 338 28.62 33.90 23.99
C LEU A 338 28.17 35.07 24.86
N ALA A 339 27.61 34.78 26.03
CA ALA A 339 27.85 35.52 27.26
C ALA A 339 27.51 34.62 28.47
N GLY A 340 28.49 34.39 29.34
CA GLY A 340 28.40 33.46 30.46
C GLY A 340 27.61 33.97 31.66
N ARG A 341 27.35 33.06 32.61
CA ARG A 341 27.08 33.41 33.99
C ARG A 341 27.44 32.29 34.96
N LEU A 342 28.17 32.71 36.00
CA LEU A 342 28.67 31.99 37.16
C LEU A 342 27.62 31.24 38.01
N LEU A 343 28.08 30.12 38.58
CA LEU A 343 27.95 29.61 39.96
C LEU A 343 26.62 29.79 40.73
N ARG A 344 26.05 28.67 41.21
CA ARG A 344 25.90 28.43 42.66
C ARG A 344 25.50 27.00 43.02
N ASP A 345 26.15 26.51 44.07
CA ASP A 345 25.94 25.27 44.82
C ASP A 345 24.64 25.23 45.66
N GLY A 346 24.27 24.00 46.06
CA GLY A 346 23.38 23.67 47.19
C GLY A 346 22.41 22.54 46.80
N GLY A 347 22.42 21.33 47.36
CA GLY A 347 22.85 20.88 48.68
C GLY A 347 21.61 20.68 49.58
N GLY A 348 21.23 19.43 49.86
CA GLY A 348 20.19 19.05 50.85
C GLY A 348 19.19 18.01 50.30
N SER A 349 19.28 16.71 50.55
CA SER A 349 19.28 15.93 51.81
C SER A 349 17.87 15.69 52.41
N LEU A 350 17.50 14.40 52.37
CA LEU A 350 16.76 13.61 53.37
C LEU A 350 15.24 13.80 53.60
N LYS A 351 14.55 12.65 53.45
CA LYS A 351 13.72 11.93 54.45
C LYS A 351 12.20 11.76 54.22
N THR A 352 11.85 10.47 54.17
CA THR A 352 10.78 9.73 54.89
C THR A 352 9.31 9.81 54.49
N ASP A 353 8.77 8.62 54.18
CA ASP A 353 7.58 7.97 54.75
C ASP A 353 6.36 8.80 55.13
N ARG A 354 5.19 8.48 54.53
CA ARG A 354 4.15 7.70 55.23
C ARG A 354 2.93 7.46 54.35
N ALA A 355 2.48 6.21 54.41
CA ALA A 355 1.18 5.75 53.96
C ALA A 355 0.01 6.42 54.71
N ILE A 356 -1.07 6.78 54.01
CA ILE A 356 -2.42 6.83 54.60
C ILE A 356 -3.44 6.22 53.63
N ARG A 357 -3.93 5.07 54.06
CA ARG A 357 -5.09 4.30 53.62
C ARG A 357 -6.37 5.11 53.93
N ARG A 358 -7.22 5.40 52.93
CA ARG A 358 -8.65 5.72 53.18
C ARG A 358 -9.55 5.05 52.14
N LEU A 359 -10.25 4.05 52.63
CA LEU A 359 -11.47 3.47 52.07
C LEU A 359 -12.52 4.58 51.87
N ARG A 360 -13.09 4.69 50.67
CA ARG A 360 -14.37 5.36 50.43
C ARG A 360 -15.35 4.36 49.85
N GLN A 361 -16.48 4.19 50.55
CA GLN A 361 -17.63 3.42 50.10
C GLN A 361 -18.38 4.14 48.95
N PRO A 362 -19.10 3.40 48.10
CA PRO A 362 -19.82 3.94 46.94
C PRO A 362 -21.21 4.49 47.33
N GLY A 363 -21.52 5.70 46.84
CA GLY A 363 -22.85 6.30 46.92
C GLY A 363 -23.84 5.74 45.87
N PRO A 364 -25.16 5.96 46.07
CA PRO A 364 -26.22 5.24 45.36
C PRO A 364 -26.49 5.76 43.93
N ARG A 365 -26.87 4.82 43.06
CA ARG A 365 -27.27 5.01 41.65
C ARG A 365 -28.61 5.75 41.53
N PRO A 366 -28.78 6.70 40.59
CA PRO A 366 -30.10 7.18 40.18
C PRO A 366 -30.73 6.28 39.10
N ARG A 367 -32.02 6.00 39.26
CA ARG A 367 -32.92 5.27 38.34
C ARG A 367 -33.28 6.11 37.09
N PRO A 368 -33.74 5.46 35.99
CA PRO A 368 -33.83 6.08 34.66
C PRO A 368 -35.11 6.91 34.47
N ARG A 369 -34.96 8.09 33.86
CA ARG A 369 -36.09 8.89 33.36
C ARG A 369 -36.55 8.36 32.00
N ARG A 370 -37.79 7.86 31.98
CA ARG A 370 -38.60 7.66 30.77
C ARG A 370 -38.77 9.00 30.04
N GLN A 371 -38.45 9.05 28.75
CA GLN A 371 -38.94 10.11 27.87
C GLN A 371 -39.77 9.52 26.73
N ARG A 372 -40.82 10.29 26.42
CA ARG A 372 -42.03 9.89 25.72
C ARG A 372 -41.83 9.91 24.21
N GLN A 373 -42.43 8.93 23.55
CA GLN A 373 -42.79 8.97 22.13
C GLN A 373 -43.57 10.26 21.82
N ARG A 374 -43.16 10.96 20.76
CA ARG A 374 -44.06 11.81 19.98
C ARG A 374 -43.90 11.46 18.51
N GLN A 375 -44.87 10.69 18.02
CA GLN A 375 -45.23 10.61 16.61
C GLN A 375 -45.63 12.00 16.11
N ARG A 376 -45.05 12.45 15.00
CA ARG A 376 -45.68 13.43 14.11
C ARG A 376 -45.51 12.99 12.67
N GLN A 377 -46.60 12.47 12.13
CA GLN A 377 -46.89 12.39 10.70
C GLN A 377 -46.84 13.79 10.09
N ARG A 378 -46.13 13.95 8.96
CA ARG A 378 -46.47 14.96 7.94
C ARG A 378 -46.20 14.41 6.54
N GLN A 379 -47.28 14.41 5.76
CA GLN A 379 -47.37 14.11 4.34
C GLN A 379 -46.71 15.20 3.44
N PRO A 380 -46.53 14.94 2.13
CA PRO A 380 -45.56 15.62 1.28
C PRO A 380 -46.11 16.88 0.60
N ARG A 381 -45.22 17.84 0.30
CA ARG A 381 -45.52 18.96 -0.59
C ARG A 381 -44.70 18.84 -1.88
N ALA A 382 -45.43 18.66 -2.97
CA ALA A 382 -44.94 18.85 -4.33
C ALA A 382 -44.47 20.29 -4.53
N ARG A 383 -43.29 20.47 -5.15
CA ARG A 383 -42.88 21.75 -5.73
C ARG A 383 -42.27 21.54 -7.11
N ARG A 384 -43.02 22.04 -8.10
CA ARG A 384 -42.57 22.40 -9.45
C ARG A 384 -41.27 23.21 -9.38
N LEU A 385 -40.28 22.86 -10.19
CA LEU A 385 -39.24 23.79 -10.59
C LEU A 385 -39.05 23.79 -12.11
N ARG A 386 -39.02 25.02 -12.61
CA ARG A 386 -38.93 25.45 -13.99
C ARG A 386 -37.53 25.16 -14.56
N ARG A 387 -37.48 24.89 -15.87
CA ARG A 387 -36.28 24.86 -16.71
C ARG A 387 -35.48 26.17 -16.64
N PRO A 388 -34.16 26.10 -16.88
CA PRO A 388 -33.50 27.12 -17.67
C PRO A 388 -32.69 26.56 -18.85
N ARG A 389 -32.79 27.27 -19.98
CA ARG A 389 -31.96 27.16 -21.18
C ARG A 389 -30.51 27.63 -20.89
N ARG A 390 -29.50 26.91 -21.39
CA ARG A 390 -28.15 27.43 -21.70
C ARG A 390 -27.68 26.76 -23.00
N ARG A 391 -27.69 27.48 -24.13
CA ARG A 391 -26.56 28.20 -24.77
C ARG A 391 -25.36 27.32 -25.10
N ILE A 392 -25.29 26.97 -26.39
CA ILE A 392 -24.17 26.34 -27.10
C ILE A 392 -23.14 27.43 -27.44
N ARG A 393 -21.88 27.17 -27.09
CA ARG A 393 -20.63 27.80 -27.54
C ARG A 393 -19.54 26.74 -27.31
N THR A 394 -18.48 26.51 -28.07
CA THR A 394 -17.96 26.88 -29.40
C THR A 394 -16.68 26.06 -29.49
N ILE A 395 -16.30 25.40 -30.60
CA ILE A 395 -14.88 25.16 -30.90
C ILE A 395 -14.64 25.36 -32.40
N ARG A 396 -13.89 26.42 -32.71
CA ARG A 396 -13.22 26.64 -34.00
C ARG A 396 -11.89 25.88 -33.94
N THR A 397 -11.69 24.96 -34.87
CA THR A 397 -10.39 24.32 -35.12
C THR A 397 -9.51 25.29 -35.90
N ILE A 398 -8.35 25.64 -35.34
CA ILE A 398 -7.28 26.36 -36.05
C ILE A 398 -6.29 25.30 -36.56
N PHE A 399 -6.14 25.22 -37.88
CA PHE A 399 -5.05 24.49 -38.54
C PHE A 399 -3.84 25.43 -38.64
N ILE A 400 -2.70 25.02 -38.07
CA ILE A 400 -1.38 25.59 -38.37
C ILE A 400 -0.63 24.53 -39.16
N ALA A 401 -0.45 24.75 -40.46
CA ALA A 401 0.41 23.94 -41.31
C ALA A 401 1.81 24.55 -41.31
N ALA A 402 2.78 23.81 -40.76
CA ALA A 402 4.20 24.12 -40.83
C ALA A 402 4.74 23.76 -42.22
N THR A 403 5.42 24.70 -42.85
CA THR A 403 6.16 24.55 -44.10
C THR A 403 7.54 23.95 -43.80
N GLY A 404 7.81 22.74 -44.30
CA GLY A 404 9.12 22.08 -44.27
C GLY A 404 9.60 21.78 -45.69
N ARG A 405 10.68 22.46 -46.09
CA ARG A 405 11.34 22.33 -47.41
C ARG A 405 12.11 21.00 -47.50
N CYS A 406 11.89 20.25 -48.58
CA CYS A 406 12.82 19.23 -49.06
C CYS A 406 13.88 19.87 -49.97
N ARG A 407 15.18 19.60 -49.71
CA ARG A 407 16.26 19.70 -50.70
C ARG A 407 16.45 18.32 -51.32
N PRO A 408 16.63 18.19 -52.64
CA PRO A 408 17.15 16.96 -53.22
C PRO A 408 18.68 17.00 -53.27
N LEU A 409 19.26 15.82 -53.05
CA LEU A 409 20.62 15.44 -53.41
C LEU A 409 20.67 15.17 -54.92
N ARG A 410 21.45 15.95 -55.66
CA ARG A 410 22.50 15.52 -56.59
C ARG A 410 23.24 16.73 -57.13
#